data_AF-A0A0P9D5I9-F1
#
_entry.id   AF-A0A0P9D5I9-F1
#
_cell.length_a   1.000
_cell.length_b   1.000
_cell.length_c   1.000
_cell.angle_alpha   90.00
_cell.angle_beta   90.00
_cell.angle_gamma   90.00
#
_symmetry.space_group_name_H-M   'P 1'
#
loop_
_entity.id
_entity.type
_entity.pdbx_description
1 polymer ?
#
loop_
_entity_poly.entity_id
_entity_poly.type
_entity_poly.pdbx_seq_one_letter_code
_entity_poly.pdbx_strand_id
1 'polypeptide(L)'
;LFPEPVNDPHGRPALALIHRPAHVQGRMPVLPAGVSEDRPSMWISYCAIEPAQANPAALLAWRDHTLLATPAQPWEETKIGGGTPPIRTAHGWLTIYHGVKGKILEGVDHQPHVHYSAGAMLLDIDDPRTILYRSSESILAPEADEERDGIVPNVVFPTGADLRANGQVDIYYGMADSAIGVARLEIPTQLGAQP
;
A
#
# COMPACT_ATOMS: atom_id res chain seq x y z
N LEU A 1 0.45 -8.32 2.35
CA LEU A 1 0.25 -9.68 1.80
C LEU A 1 -1.20 -9.76 1.33
N PHE A 2 -1.46 -10.40 0.19
CA PHE A 2 -2.84 -10.71 -0.22
C PHE A 2 -3.42 -11.81 0.69
N PRO A 3 -4.72 -11.78 1.01
CA PRO A 3 -5.34 -12.72 1.94
C PRO A 3 -5.55 -14.12 1.33
N GLU A 4 -5.48 -14.24 0.01
CA GLU A 4 -5.58 -15.49 -0.74
C GLU A 4 -4.57 -15.51 -1.90
N PRO A 5 -4.30 -16.70 -2.48
CA PRO A 5 -3.47 -16.83 -3.68
C PRO A 5 -3.96 -15.98 -4.85
N VAL A 6 -3.02 -15.40 -5.58
CA VAL A 6 -3.25 -14.72 -6.87
C VAL A 6 -2.34 -15.32 -7.93
N ASN A 7 -2.52 -14.96 -9.20
CA ASN A 7 -1.60 -15.41 -10.24
C ASN A 7 -0.28 -14.61 -10.20
N ASP A 8 0.84 -15.34 -10.33
CA ASP A 8 2.14 -14.75 -10.62
C ASP A 8 2.20 -14.26 -12.08
N PRO A 9 3.28 -13.55 -12.48
CA PRO A 9 3.48 -13.09 -13.87
C PRO A 9 3.45 -14.18 -14.95
N HIS A 10 3.49 -15.44 -14.57
CA HIS A 10 3.49 -16.61 -15.44
C HIS A 10 2.16 -17.37 -15.39
N GLY A 11 1.13 -16.83 -14.72
CA GLY A 11 -0.19 -17.44 -14.61
C GLY A 11 -0.28 -18.59 -13.60
N ARG A 12 0.69 -18.72 -12.68
CA ARG A 12 0.68 -19.77 -11.66
C ARG A 12 0.19 -19.22 -10.32
N PRO A 13 -0.62 -19.98 -9.55
CA PRO A 13 -1.01 -19.56 -8.21
C PRO A 13 0.18 -19.32 -7.29
N ALA A 14 0.22 -18.16 -6.64
CA ALA A 14 1.29 -17.72 -5.76
C ALA A 14 0.74 -16.87 -4.60
N LEU A 15 1.49 -16.83 -3.49
CA LEU A 15 1.33 -15.79 -2.50
C LEU A 15 1.87 -14.48 -3.07
N ALA A 16 1.17 -13.38 -2.87
CA ALA A 16 1.61 -12.06 -3.31
C ALA A 16 1.70 -11.06 -2.15
N LEU A 17 2.62 -10.11 -2.28
CA LEU A 17 2.94 -9.11 -1.27
C LEU A 17 3.16 -7.76 -1.96
N ILE A 18 2.36 -6.75 -1.58
CA ILE A 18 2.71 -5.35 -1.83
C ILE A 18 3.65 -4.90 -0.71
N HIS A 19 4.81 -4.38 -1.09
CA HIS A 19 5.84 -3.95 -0.16
C HIS A 19 6.66 -2.78 -0.73
N ARG A 20 7.61 -2.31 0.06
CA ARG A 20 8.56 -1.27 -0.32
C ARG A 20 9.98 -1.77 -0.05
N PRO A 21 10.61 -2.47 -1.01
CA PRO A 21 11.97 -2.96 -0.83
C PRO A 21 12.95 -1.80 -0.67
N ALA A 22 13.92 -1.98 0.23
CA ALA A 22 15.13 -1.16 0.23
C ALA A 22 16.10 -1.76 -0.79
N HIS A 23 16.30 -1.10 -1.92
CA HIS A 23 17.26 -1.56 -2.91
C HIS A 23 18.65 -1.05 -2.53
N VAL A 24 19.48 -1.94 -1.99
CA VAL A 24 20.82 -1.61 -1.50
C VAL A 24 21.86 -2.57 -2.05
N GLN A 25 22.99 -2.03 -2.52
CA GLN A 25 24.19 -2.80 -2.85
C GLN A 25 25.29 -2.45 -1.85
N GLY A 26 25.60 -3.39 -0.96
CA GLY A 26 26.42 -3.13 0.23
C GLY A 26 25.69 -2.20 1.21
N ARG A 27 25.97 -0.90 1.14
CA ARG A 27 25.30 0.15 1.94
C ARG A 27 24.74 1.30 1.09
N MET A 28 24.93 1.25 -0.22
CA MET A 28 24.48 2.31 -1.12
C MET A 28 23.10 1.96 -1.66
N PRO A 29 22.14 2.91 -1.64
CA PRO A 29 20.91 2.78 -2.41
C PRO A 29 21.25 2.60 -3.89
N VAL A 30 20.67 1.59 -4.53
CA VAL A 30 20.85 1.32 -5.96
C VAL A 30 19.49 1.03 -6.56
N LEU A 31 19.14 1.72 -7.64
CA LEU A 31 17.89 1.42 -8.35
C LEU A 31 17.98 0.12 -9.13
N PRO A 32 16.90 -0.69 -9.15
CA PRO A 32 16.82 -1.85 -10.03
C PRO A 32 17.02 -1.46 -11.50
N ALA A 33 17.55 -2.39 -12.29
CA ALA A 33 17.75 -2.17 -13.71
C ALA A 33 16.43 -1.78 -14.40
N GLY A 34 16.45 -0.71 -15.19
CA GLY A 34 15.27 -0.21 -15.90
C GLY A 34 14.32 0.67 -15.07
N VAL A 35 14.61 0.91 -13.78
CA VAL A 35 13.85 1.83 -12.93
C VAL A 35 14.59 3.15 -12.81
N SER A 36 13.94 4.25 -13.22
CA SER A 36 14.45 5.62 -13.06
C SER A 36 13.82 6.38 -11.89
N GLU A 37 12.77 5.84 -11.28
CA GLU A 37 12.13 6.42 -10.11
C GLU A 37 12.99 6.16 -8.86
N ASP A 38 13.50 7.24 -8.25
CA ASP A 38 14.30 7.19 -7.03
C ASP A 38 13.47 7.36 -5.76
N ARG A 39 12.23 7.83 -5.86
CA ARG A 39 11.34 7.99 -4.72
C ARG A 39 10.85 6.64 -4.21
N PRO A 40 10.69 6.48 -2.88
CA PRO A 40 10.17 5.24 -2.32
C PRO A 40 8.77 4.94 -2.87
N SER A 41 8.66 3.76 -3.48
CA SER A 41 7.54 3.35 -4.33
C SER A 41 7.02 1.98 -3.92
N MET A 42 5.81 1.62 -4.38
CA MET A 42 5.21 0.32 -4.10
C MET A 42 5.68 -0.72 -5.12
N TRP A 43 6.01 -1.90 -4.63
CA TRP A 43 6.38 -3.07 -5.41
C TRP A 43 5.47 -4.23 -5.07
N ILE A 44 5.28 -5.14 -6.01
CA ILE A 44 4.62 -6.43 -5.79
C ILE A 44 5.61 -7.56 -6.05
N SER A 45 5.57 -8.58 -5.18
CA SER A 45 6.45 -9.75 -5.22
C SER A 45 5.66 -11.02 -4.97
N TYR A 46 6.18 -12.14 -5.46
CA TYR A 46 5.50 -13.43 -5.44
C TYR A 46 6.31 -14.53 -4.77
N CYS A 47 5.63 -15.45 -4.10
CA CYS A 47 6.19 -16.68 -3.54
C CYS A 47 5.34 -17.87 -3.98
N ALA A 48 5.98 -18.89 -4.55
CA ALA A 48 5.27 -20.05 -5.09
C ALA A 48 4.68 -20.92 -3.96
N ILE A 49 3.42 -21.32 -4.11
CA ILE A 49 2.68 -22.04 -3.07
C ILE A 49 3.13 -23.49 -2.93
N GLU A 50 3.26 -24.23 -4.04
CA GLU A 50 3.64 -25.65 -4.02
C GLU A 50 4.96 -25.89 -3.25
N PRO A 51 6.06 -25.17 -3.52
CA PRO A 51 7.29 -25.32 -2.74
C PRO A 51 7.12 -24.92 -1.27
N ALA A 52 6.35 -23.88 -0.97
CA ALA A 52 6.12 -23.41 0.40
C ALA A 52 5.29 -24.39 1.24
N GLN A 53 4.36 -25.10 0.62
CA GLN A 53 3.59 -26.17 1.27
C GLN A 53 4.47 -27.39 1.56
N ALA A 54 5.36 -27.76 0.62
CA ALA A 54 6.27 -28.89 0.80
C ALA A 54 7.38 -28.59 1.84
N ASN A 55 7.88 -27.35 1.87
CA ASN A 55 8.89 -26.90 2.81
C ASN A 55 8.67 -25.42 3.17
N PRO A 56 8.29 -25.10 4.43
CA PRO A 56 8.06 -23.73 4.87
C PRO A 56 9.26 -22.79 4.66
N ALA A 57 10.50 -23.30 4.59
CA ALA A 57 11.67 -22.48 4.28
C ALA A 57 11.57 -21.79 2.90
N ALA A 58 10.78 -22.32 1.98
CA ALA A 58 10.55 -21.68 0.68
C ALA A 58 9.74 -20.37 0.77
N LEU A 59 9.11 -20.07 1.92
CA LEU A 59 8.49 -18.75 2.19
C LEU A 59 9.52 -17.60 2.24
N LEU A 60 10.82 -17.91 2.31
CA LEU A 60 11.89 -16.92 2.22
C LEU A 60 12.26 -16.58 0.78
N ALA A 61 11.78 -17.34 -0.21
CA ALA A 61 12.14 -17.18 -1.61
C ALA A 61 11.08 -16.38 -2.39
N TRP A 62 11.10 -15.06 -2.20
CA TRP A 62 10.30 -14.11 -2.98
C TRP A 62 11.00 -13.77 -4.30
N ARG A 63 10.22 -13.68 -5.38
CA ARG A 63 10.69 -13.47 -6.75
C ARG A 63 9.74 -12.55 -7.52
N ASP A 64 10.07 -12.33 -8.79
CA ASP A 64 9.25 -11.61 -9.76
C ASP A 64 8.85 -10.20 -9.27
N HIS A 65 9.81 -9.54 -8.61
CA HIS A 65 9.67 -8.20 -8.06
C HIS A 65 9.34 -7.21 -9.17
N THR A 66 8.14 -6.64 -9.10
CA THR A 66 7.63 -5.71 -10.11
C THR A 66 7.30 -4.38 -9.45
N LEU A 67 7.76 -3.28 -10.03
CA LEU A 67 7.36 -1.93 -9.62
C LEU A 67 5.86 -1.79 -9.90
N LEU A 68 5.06 -1.63 -8.84
CA LEU A 68 3.60 -1.56 -8.94
C LEU A 68 3.14 -0.12 -9.17
N ALA A 69 3.59 0.81 -8.34
CA ALA A 69 3.20 2.20 -8.42
C ALA A 69 4.31 3.11 -7.90
N THR A 70 4.41 4.30 -8.50
CA THR A 70 5.26 5.40 -8.03
C THR A 70 4.39 6.58 -7.59
N PRO A 71 4.93 7.53 -6.79
CA PRO A 71 4.23 8.78 -6.49
C PRO A 71 3.77 9.52 -7.76
N ALA A 72 2.47 9.83 -7.86
CA ALA A 72 1.86 10.44 -9.05
C ALA A 72 1.00 11.67 -8.76
N GLN A 73 0.46 11.80 -7.54
CA GLN A 73 -0.42 12.90 -7.12
C GLN A 73 0.26 13.86 -6.14
N PRO A 74 -0.19 15.13 -6.01
CA PRO A 74 0.43 16.12 -5.13
C PRO A 74 0.40 15.75 -3.63
N TRP A 75 -0.61 15.01 -3.18
CA TRP A 75 -0.73 14.60 -1.77
C TRP A 75 0.22 13.44 -1.41
N GLU A 76 0.83 12.81 -2.40
CA GLU A 76 1.70 11.63 -2.26
C GLU A 76 3.09 11.85 -2.88
N GLU A 77 3.44 13.10 -3.21
CA GLU A 77 4.58 13.48 -4.05
C GLU A 77 5.95 12.99 -3.55
N THR A 78 6.11 12.82 -2.24
CA THR A 78 7.38 12.47 -1.60
C THR A 78 7.64 10.97 -1.65
N LYS A 79 6.64 10.16 -1.28
CA LYS A 79 6.71 8.68 -1.28
C LYS A 79 5.32 8.07 -1.13
N ILE A 80 5.21 6.81 -1.53
CA ILE A 80 4.04 5.97 -1.28
C ILE A 80 4.44 4.62 -0.70
N GLY A 81 3.48 3.94 -0.07
CA GLY A 81 3.66 2.59 0.41
C GLY A 81 2.33 1.88 0.65
N GLY A 82 2.37 0.54 0.62
CA GLY A 82 1.22 -0.27 1.00
C GLY A 82 0.78 0.04 2.43
N GLY A 83 -0.52 -0.08 2.69
CA GLY A 83 -1.10 0.08 4.02
C GLY A 83 -1.77 -1.22 4.46
N THR A 84 -3.02 -1.39 4.07
CA THR A 84 -3.81 -2.57 4.46
C THR A 84 -3.48 -3.78 3.58
N PRO A 85 -3.74 -5.01 4.06
CA PRO A 85 -3.93 -6.14 3.17
C PRO A 85 -4.97 -5.80 2.09
N PRO A 86 -4.74 -6.17 0.81
CA PRO A 86 -5.74 -5.99 -0.23
C PRO A 86 -7.02 -6.76 0.08
N ILE A 87 -8.17 -6.17 -0.25
CA ILE A 87 -9.50 -6.71 -0.03
C ILE A 87 -10.06 -7.14 -1.37
N ARG A 88 -10.53 -8.38 -1.45
CA ARG A 88 -11.21 -8.85 -2.66
C ARG A 88 -12.59 -8.20 -2.76
N THR A 89 -12.89 -7.62 -3.90
CA THR A 89 -14.19 -7.02 -4.21
C THR A 89 -14.71 -7.55 -5.54
N ALA A 90 -15.98 -7.26 -5.86
CA ALA A 90 -16.54 -7.55 -7.18
C ALA A 90 -15.82 -6.80 -8.33
N HIS A 91 -15.08 -5.73 -8.01
CA HIS A 91 -14.37 -4.90 -8.98
C HIS A 91 -12.88 -5.21 -9.10
N GLY A 92 -12.35 -6.10 -8.26
CA GLY A 92 -10.91 -6.38 -8.16
C GLY A 92 -10.38 -6.29 -6.72
N TRP A 93 -9.06 -6.14 -6.60
CA TRP A 93 -8.37 -6.02 -5.32
C TRP A 93 -8.29 -4.55 -4.87
N LEU A 94 -9.08 -4.18 -3.87
CA LEU A 94 -9.01 -2.87 -3.26
C LEU A 94 -7.88 -2.83 -2.23
N THR A 95 -6.93 -1.90 -2.39
CA THR A 95 -5.88 -1.65 -1.41
C THR A 95 -5.92 -0.20 -0.95
N ILE A 96 -5.85 0.00 0.37
CA ILE A 96 -5.69 1.33 0.96
C ILE A 96 -4.20 1.52 1.23
N TYR A 97 -3.63 2.55 0.61
CA TYR A 97 -2.20 2.82 0.62
C TYR A 97 -1.95 4.21 1.18
N HIS A 98 -0.77 4.45 1.74
CA HIS A 98 -0.39 5.77 2.22
C HIS A 98 0.42 6.52 1.16
N GLY A 99 0.25 7.83 1.15
CA GLY A 99 1.03 8.79 0.39
C GLY A 99 1.54 9.88 1.32
N VAL A 100 2.70 10.43 0.96
CA VAL A 100 3.39 11.42 1.79
C VAL A 100 3.64 12.68 0.98
N LYS A 101 3.33 13.81 1.60
CA LYS A 101 3.67 15.15 1.09
C LYS A 101 4.63 15.85 2.04
N GLY A 102 5.54 16.65 1.48
CA GLY A 102 6.46 17.50 2.23
C GLY A 102 7.83 16.87 2.48
N LYS A 103 8.65 17.53 3.31
CA LYS A 103 10.07 17.24 3.44
C LYS A 103 10.36 16.43 4.70
N ILE A 104 10.84 15.20 4.53
CA ILE A 104 11.32 14.37 5.63
C ILE A 104 12.67 14.90 6.11
N LEU A 105 12.78 15.15 7.42
CA LEU A 105 14.01 15.49 8.10
C LEU A 105 14.71 14.21 8.56
N GLU A 106 15.96 14.01 8.15
CA GLU A 106 16.72 12.82 8.57
C GLU A 106 17.20 12.95 10.02
N GLY A 107 17.17 11.83 10.76
CA GLY A 107 17.69 11.75 12.13
C GLY A 107 16.83 12.42 13.19
N VAL A 108 15.59 12.80 12.87
CA VAL A 108 14.62 13.43 13.80
C VAL A 108 13.30 12.69 13.72
N ASP A 109 12.73 12.31 14.87
CA ASP A 109 11.44 11.62 14.91
C ASP A 109 10.28 12.57 14.60
N HIS A 110 10.31 13.78 15.16
CA HIS A 110 9.26 14.77 14.96
C HIS A 110 9.33 15.43 13.57
N GLN A 111 8.28 15.26 12.76
CA GLN A 111 8.22 15.70 11.35
C GLN A 111 7.08 16.72 11.10
N PRO A 112 7.22 17.99 11.53
CA PRO A 112 6.14 18.98 11.46
C PRO A 112 5.76 19.42 10.04
N HIS A 113 6.56 19.06 9.03
CA HIS A 113 6.39 19.47 7.63
C HIS A 113 6.09 18.30 6.70
N VAL A 114 5.68 17.17 7.28
CA VAL A 114 5.31 15.97 6.54
C VAL A 114 3.84 15.67 6.82
N HIS A 115 3.10 15.31 5.79
CA HIS A 115 1.72 14.88 5.90
C HIS A 115 1.62 13.46 5.35
N TYR A 116 1.15 12.52 6.17
CA TYR A 116 0.77 11.18 5.72
C TYR A 116 -0.74 11.16 5.56
N SER A 117 -1.18 10.82 4.34
CA SER A 117 -2.60 10.64 3.99
C SER A 117 -2.79 9.27 3.35
N ALA A 118 -4.03 8.81 3.22
CA ALA A 118 -4.36 7.55 2.58
C ALA A 118 -5.17 7.75 1.30
N GLY A 119 -4.91 6.89 0.31
CA GLY A 119 -5.66 6.80 -0.94
C GLY A 119 -6.16 5.37 -1.18
N ALA A 120 -7.00 5.22 -2.21
CA ALA A 120 -7.47 3.92 -2.66
C ALA A 120 -6.87 3.57 -4.03
N MET A 121 -6.52 2.30 -4.19
CA MET A 121 -6.12 1.73 -5.46
C MET A 121 -6.88 0.42 -5.68
N LEU A 122 -7.42 0.24 -6.88
CA LEU A 122 -8.08 -0.99 -7.31
C LEU A 122 -7.18 -1.69 -8.32
N LEU A 123 -6.80 -2.91 -8.00
CA LEU A 123 -5.98 -3.76 -8.86
C LEU A 123 -6.86 -4.81 -9.53
N ASP A 124 -6.46 -5.24 -10.72
CA ASP A 124 -7.17 -6.27 -11.46
C ASP A 124 -7.20 -7.61 -10.69
N ILE A 125 -8.32 -8.32 -10.77
CA ILE A 125 -8.56 -9.53 -10.00
C ILE A 125 -7.66 -10.69 -10.43
N ASP A 126 -7.37 -10.78 -11.73
CA ASP A 126 -6.61 -11.86 -12.35
C ASP A 126 -5.11 -11.51 -12.38
N ASP A 127 -4.78 -10.24 -12.61
CA ASP A 127 -3.42 -9.74 -12.58
C ASP A 127 -3.26 -8.47 -11.70
N PRO A 128 -2.91 -8.64 -10.41
CA PRO A 128 -2.81 -7.51 -9.46
C PRO A 128 -1.67 -6.53 -9.75
N ARG A 129 -0.89 -6.74 -10.81
CA ARG A 129 0.07 -5.73 -11.33
C ARG A 129 -0.63 -4.63 -12.12
N THR A 130 -1.84 -4.89 -12.60
CA THR A 130 -2.64 -3.95 -13.37
C THR A 130 -3.47 -3.08 -12.44
N ILE A 131 -3.21 -1.77 -12.44
CA ILE A 131 -3.99 -0.79 -11.68
C ILE A 131 -5.19 -0.37 -12.52
N LEU A 132 -6.40 -0.73 -12.08
CA LEU A 132 -7.66 -0.37 -12.71
C LEU A 132 -8.15 1.02 -12.29
N TYR A 133 -7.85 1.41 -11.05
CA TYR A 133 -8.18 2.73 -10.51
C TYR A 133 -7.17 3.13 -9.43
N ARG A 134 -6.91 4.43 -9.36
CA ARG A 134 -6.15 5.07 -8.29
C ARG A 134 -6.81 6.41 -7.98
N SER A 135 -7.05 6.70 -6.70
CA SER A 135 -7.67 7.96 -6.30
C SER A 135 -6.76 9.14 -6.67
N SER A 136 -7.33 10.19 -7.26
CA SER A 136 -6.61 11.42 -7.58
C SER A 136 -6.30 12.25 -6.34
N GLU A 137 -7.20 12.19 -5.34
CA GLU A 137 -7.06 12.82 -4.03
C GLU A 137 -6.92 11.76 -2.93
N SER A 138 -6.50 12.18 -1.74
CA SER A 138 -6.59 11.33 -0.55
C SER A 138 -8.05 11.09 -0.17
N ILE A 139 -8.33 9.88 0.31
CA ILE A 139 -9.65 9.48 0.83
C ILE A 139 -9.73 9.64 2.35
N LEU A 140 -8.57 9.78 3.01
CA LEU A 140 -8.44 10.04 4.43
C LEU A 140 -7.20 10.91 4.63
N ALA A 141 -7.35 12.03 5.32
CA ALA A 141 -6.29 12.96 5.66
C ALA A 141 -6.37 13.31 7.15
N PRO A 142 -5.27 13.79 7.77
CA PRO A 142 -5.28 14.25 9.16
C PRO A 142 -6.20 15.45 9.36
N GLU A 143 -7.26 15.29 10.14
CA GLU A 143 -8.24 16.32 10.48
C GLU A 143 -8.46 16.43 11.99
N ALA A 144 -8.51 15.30 12.69
CA ALA A 144 -8.69 15.25 14.14
C ALA A 144 -7.45 15.73 14.90
N ASP A 145 -7.61 16.09 16.17
CA ASP A 145 -6.48 16.53 17.01
C ASP A 145 -5.47 15.39 17.22
N GLU A 146 -5.96 14.17 17.45
CA GLU A 146 -5.16 12.97 17.61
C GLU A 146 -4.38 12.57 16.35
N GLU A 147 -4.78 13.06 15.16
CA GLU A 147 -4.09 12.83 13.89
C GLU A 147 -3.05 13.92 13.60
N ARG A 148 -3.20 15.10 14.23
CA ARG A 148 -2.36 16.29 14.01
C ARG A 148 -1.35 16.53 15.12
N ASP A 149 -1.57 15.98 16.31
CA ASP A 149 -0.67 16.10 17.46
C ASP A 149 -0.24 14.72 17.98
N GLY A 150 1.07 14.54 18.15
CA GLY A 150 1.69 13.27 18.52
C GLY A 150 3.19 13.24 18.29
N ILE A 151 3.76 12.03 18.21
CA ILE A 151 5.20 11.85 17.98
C ILE A 151 5.55 12.42 16.60
N VAL A 152 4.76 12.03 15.61
CA VAL A 152 4.81 12.55 14.24
C VAL A 152 3.48 13.22 13.93
N PRO A 153 3.41 14.55 13.84
CA PRO A 153 2.15 15.24 13.59
C PRO A 153 1.69 15.01 12.14
N ASN A 154 0.38 15.20 11.89
CA ASN A 154 -0.26 15.09 10.58
C ASN A 154 -0.12 13.70 9.95
N VAL A 155 -0.45 12.66 10.69
CA VAL A 155 -0.39 11.27 10.23
C VAL A 155 -1.73 10.58 10.34
N VAL A 156 -2.19 10.05 9.20
CA VAL A 156 -3.07 8.89 9.13
C VAL A 156 -2.32 7.77 8.40
N PHE A 157 -2.12 6.62 9.06
CA PHE A 157 -1.34 5.52 8.51
C PHE A 157 -2.16 4.21 8.47
N PRO A 158 -2.81 3.86 7.34
CA PRO A 158 -3.67 2.69 7.25
C PRO A 158 -2.86 1.39 7.42
N THR A 159 -3.33 0.49 8.28
CA THR A 159 -2.63 -0.78 8.60
C THR A 159 -3.53 -2.00 8.54
N GLY A 160 -4.79 -1.88 8.97
CA GLY A 160 -5.75 -2.97 9.03
C GLY A 160 -7.01 -2.67 8.23
N ALA A 161 -7.61 -3.70 7.66
CA ALA A 161 -8.92 -3.62 7.05
C ALA A 161 -9.78 -4.81 7.50
N ASP A 162 -11.03 -4.53 7.87
CA ASP A 162 -12.02 -5.53 8.28
C ASP A 162 -13.29 -5.39 7.44
N LEU A 163 -13.53 -6.36 6.55
CA LEU A 163 -14.72 -6.42 5.72
C LEU A 163 -15.91 -6.92 6.56
N ARG A 164 -16.87 -6.03 6.77
CA ARG A 164 -18.07 -6.30 7.56
C ARG A 164 -19.11 -7.06 6.76
N ALA A 165 -20.00 -7.77 7.48
CA ALA A 165 -21.07 -8.57 6.88
C ALA A 165 -22.04 -7.76 5.99
N ASN A 166 -22.14 -6.44 6.20
CA ASN A 166 -22.96 -5.54 5.39
C ASN A 166 -22.23 -4.95 4.17
N GLY A 167 -21.01 -5.39 3.87
CA GLY A 167 -20.21 -4.91 2.74
C GLY A 167 -19.41 -3.63 3.00
N GLN A 168 -19.56 -3.01 4.17
CA GLN A 168 -18.70 -1.90 4.60
C GLN A 168 -17.34 -2.43 5.04
N VAL A 169 -16.31 -1.59 4.98
CA VAL A 169 -14.97 -1.92 5.43
C VAL A 169 -14.54 -0.96 6.53
N ASP A 170 -14.15 -1.49 7.69
CA ASP A 170 -13.50 -0.71 8.72
C ASP A 170 -11.99 -0.71 8.46
N ILE A 171 -11.41 0.48 8.23
CA ILE A 171 -9.98 0.71 8.03
C ILE A 171 -9.39 1.21 9.34
N TYR A 172 -8.51 0.41 9.93
CA TYR A 172 -7.74 0.77 11.11
C TYR A 172 -6.45 1.45 10.71
N TYR A 173 -6.14 2.57 11.36
CA TYR A 173 -5.00 3.39 11.01
C TYR A 173 -4.32 4.00 12.24
N GLY A 174 -3.01 4.22 12.17
CA GLY A 174 -2.28 4.99 13.16
C GLY A 174 -2.57 6.47 13.01
N MET A 175 -2.76 7.16 14.14
CA MET A 175 -2.98 8.60 14.24
C MET A 175 -1.75 9.22 14.92
N ALA A 176 -1.08 10.16 14.24
CA ALA A 176 0.09 10.89 14.75
C ALA A 176 1.20 10.04 15.43
N ASP A 177 1.36 8.79 15.00
CA ASP A 177 2.22 7.78 15.65
C ASP A 177 1.99 7.61 17.16
N SER A 178 0.77 7.88 17.65
CA SER A 178 0.44 7.94 19.08
C SER A 178 -0.84 7.19 19.45
N ALA A 179 -1.80 7.08 18.53
CA ALA A 179 -3.10 6.44 18.74
C ALA A 179 -3.53 5.57 17.54
N ILE A 180 -4.62 4.83 17.71
CA ILE A 180 -5.25 4.04 16.64
C ILE A 180 -6.67 4.56 16.43
N GLY A 181 -6.98 4.88 15.18
CA GLY A 181 -8.31 5.25 14.72
C GLY A 181 -8.97 4.17 13.87
N VAL A 182 -10.25 4.36 13.61
CA VAL A 182 -11.01 3.57 12.64
C VAL A 182 -11.84 4.50 11.76
N ALA A 183 -11.70 4.33 10.45
CA ALA A 183 -12.53 4.99 9.44
C ALA A 183 -13.36 3.94 8.73
N ARG A 184 -14.59 4.28 8.33
CA ARG A 184 -15.47 3.36 7.60
C ARG A 184 -15.54 3.73 6.14
N LEU A 185 -15.23 2.76 5.29
CA LEU A 185 -15.32 2.86 3.84
C LEU A 185 -16.52 2.09 3.32
N GLU A 186 -17.27 2.70 2.40
CA GLU A 186 -18.30 2.03 1.62
C GLU A 186 -17.78 1.77 0.22
N ILE A 187 -17.88 0.51 -0.23
CA ILE A 187 -17.49 0.15 -1.60
C ILE A 187 -18.74 0.24 -2.47
N PRO A 188 -18.75 1.12 -3.50
CA PRO A 188 -19.91 1.25 -4.38
C PRO A 188 -20.22 -0.07 -5.08
N THR A 189 -21.51 -0.39 -5.21
CA THR A 189 -21.96 -1.57 -5.97
C THR A 189 -21.69 -1.46 -7.46
N GLN A 190 -21.57 -0.23 -7.98
CA GLN A 190 -21.20 0.07 -9.36
C GLN A 190 -20.13 1.15 -9.36
N LEU A 191 -19.08 0.96 -10.16
CA LEU A 191 -18.13 2.04 -10.43
C LEU A 191 -18.75 2.99 -11.45
N GLY A 192 -18.62 4.30 -11.20
CA GLY A 192 -18.98 5.31 -12.19
C GLY A 192 -18.14 5.12 -13.47
N ALA A 193 -18.67 5.54 -14.62
CA ALA A 193 -17.86 5.65 -15.83
C ALA A 193 -16.66 6.57 -15.52
N GLN A 194 -15.45 6.12 -15.86
CA GLN A 194 -14.27 6.98 -15.83
C GLN A 194 -14.56 8.20 -16.72
N PRO A 195 -14.24 9.43 -16.28
CA PRO A 195 -14.40 10.63 -17.09
C PRO A 195 -13.53 10.61 -18.34
#